data_AF-A0A0F9TTF8-F1
#
_entry.id   AF-A0A0F9TTF8-F1
#
_cell.length_a   1.000
_cell.length_b   1.000
_cell.length_c   1.000
_cell.angle_alpha   90.00
_cell.angle_beta   90.00
_cell.angle_gamma   90.00
#
_symmetry.space_group_name_H-M   'P 1'
#
loop_
_entity.id
_entity.type
_entity.pdbx_description
1 polymer ?
#
loop_
_entity_poly.entity_id
_entity_poly.type
_entity_poly.pdbx_seq_one_letter_code
_entity_poly.pdbx_strand_id
1 'polypeptide(L)'
;MSEKYKDRYYNKESYETALGTLVTGIIFLFFACLSLVFKAFEFDFIGLKDWGFWLFIPAFFIFLGGFQQLYRNSKYKSLVKNALANRNFEGTHKLEHIALEIGMRPKDILRVLVDLRNNGVVQYSFSPETGQIILGQKIIYKQANEYIAPAKKLQAPIPTVDKNYCVYCGHKLEASGGFCPNCGSKL
;
A
#
# COMPACT_ATOMS: atom_id res chain seq x y z
N MET A 1 5.84 -15.21 -11.49
CA MET A 1 6.79 -14.09 -11.25
C MET A 1 8.19 -14.68 -11.46
N SER A 2 8.77 -14.44 -12.63
CA SER A 2 9.97 -15.16 -13.14
C SER A 2 11.25 -14.81 -12.37
N GLU A 3 12.12 -15.80 -12.15
CA GLU A 3 13.40 -15.75 -11.39
C GLU A 3 14.44 -14.74 -11.89
N LYS A 4 14.19 -14.05 -13.00
CA LYS A 4 15.17 -13.19 -13.72
C LYS A 4 15.51 -11.85 -13.04
N TYR A 5 15.19 -11.68 -11.75
CA TYR A 5 15.20 -10.39 -11.06
C TYR A 5 15.99 -10.37 -9.74
N LYS A 6 16.72 -11.44 -9.40
CA LYS A 6 17.35 -11.64 -8.07
C LYS A 6 18.46 -10.62 -7.72
N ASP A 7 19.15 -10.05 -8.71
CA ASP A 7 20.37 -9.24 -8.48
C ASP A 7 20.23 -7.77 -8.91
N ARG A 8 19.18 -7.09 -8.47
CA ARG A 8 19.01 -5.64 -8.73
C ARG A 8 19.28 -4.83 -7.47
N TYR A 9 20.24 -3.92 -7.56
CA TYR A 9 20.58 -2.95 -6.53
C TYR A 9 19.50 -1.87 -6.45
N TYR A 10 18.42 -2.15 -5.72
CA TYR A 10 17.43 -1.14 -5.36
C TYR A 10 17.84 -0.46 -4.05
N ASN A 11 17.61 0.85 -3.95
CA ASN A 11 17.69 1.52 -2.65
C ASN A 11 16.67 0.85 -1.71
N LYS A 12 17.09 0.47 -0.49
CA LYS A 12 16.28 -0.33 0.46
C LYS A 12 15.06 0.43 0.99
N GLU A 13 15.07 1.76 0.88
CA GLU A 13 14.06 2.64 1.47
C GLU A 13 12.67 2.47 0.83
N SER A 14 11.63 2.29 1.66
CA SER A 14 10.23 2.11 1.27
C SER A 14 9.43 3.41 1.33
N TYR A 15 8.48 3.55 0.40
CA TYR A 15 7.45 4.58 0.49
C TYR A 15 6.41 4.17 1.55
N GLU A 16 6.37 4.90 2.66
CA GLU A 16 5.42 4.68 3.76
C GLU A 16 4.77 5.99 4.19
N THR A 17 3.47 5.92 4.46
CA THR A 17 2.65 7.05 4.89
C THR A 17 2.99 7.41 6.34
N ALA A 18 3.63 8.57 6.55
CA ALA A 18 4.17 9.02 7.83
C ALA A 18 3.13 9.51 8.86
N LEU A 19 1.83 9.35 8.59
CA LEU A 19 0.79 10.04 9.36
C LEU A 19 0.79 9.60 10.83
N GLY A 20 1.03 8.32 11.09
CA GLY A 20 1.00 7.76 12.45
C GLY A 20 2.09 8.29 13.37
N THR A 21 3.33 8.46 12.86
CA THR A 21 4.45 8.92 13.70
C THR A 21 4.28 10.38 14.11
N LEU A 22 3.78 11.23 13.21
CA LEU A 22 3.52 12.64 13.50
C LEU A 22 2.38 12.81 14.51
N VAL A 23 1.29 12.03 14.38
CA VAL A 23 0.18 12.08 15.34
C VAL A 23 0.65 11.70 16.73
N THR A 24 1.42 10.62 16.87
CA THR A 24 1.99 10.23 18.16
C THR A 24 2.91 11.33 18.72
N GLY A 25 3.77 11.94 17.89
CA GLY A 25 4.63 13.05 18.31
C GLY A 25 3.83 14.26 18.84
N ILE A 26 2.73 14.62 18.17
CA ILE A 26 1.84 15.71 18.59
C ILE A 26 1.20 15.41 19.95
N ILE A 27 0.75 14.18 20.18
CA ILE A 27 0.15 13.77 21.46
C ILE A 27 1.17 13.92 22.59
N PHE A 28 2.40 13.43 22.41
CA PHE A 28 3.45 13.58 23.42
C PHE A 28 3.78 15.04 23.70
N LEU A 29 3.88 15.87 22.66
CA LEU A 29 4.13 17.31 22.81
C LEU A 29 2.97 18.02 23.52
N PHE A 30 1.73 17.62 23.24
CA PHE A 30 0.55 18.16 23.92
C PHE A 30 0.60 17.89 25.44
N PHE A 31 0.87 16.65 25.86
CA PHE A 31 1.02 16.32 27.28
C PHE A 31 2.22 17.01 27.92
N ALA A 32 3.31 17.18 27.19
CA ALA A 32 4.50 17.90 27.66
C ALA A 32 4.21 19.40 27.88
N CYS A 33 3.46 20.04 26.97
CA CYS A 33 2.99 21.42 27.16
C CYS A 33 2.00 21.54 28.32
N LEU A 34 1.08 20.58 28.46
CA LEU A 34 0.09 20.56 29.54
C LEU A 34 0.76 20.40 30.92
N SER A 35 1.86 19.67 31.00
CA SER A 35 2.74 19.60 32.18
C SER A 35 3.30 20.96 32.60
N LEU A 36 3.74 21.80 31.65
CA LEU A 36 4.22 23.17 31.95
C LEU A 36 3.10 24.06 32.50
N VAL A 37 1.88 23.92 31.97
CA VAL A 37 0.70 24.66 32.46
C VAL A 37 0.37 24.24 33.90
N PHE A 38 0.33 22.94 34.18
CA PHE A 38 0.07 22.43 35.54
C PHE A 38 1.17 22.84 36.54
N LYS A 39 2.42 22.94 36.08
CA LYS A 39 3.51 23.51 36.88
C LYS A 39 3.30 24.98 37.21
N ALA A 40 2.75 25.76 36.28
CA ALA A 40 2.50 27.19 36.48
C ALA A 40 1.34 27.46 37.45
N PHE A 41 0.34 26.58 37.51
CA PHE A 41 -0.84 26.71 38.39
C PHE A 41 -0.74 25.90 39.70
N GLU A 42 0.43 25.31 39.99
CA GLU A 42 0.66 24.43 41.16
C GLU A 42 -0.37 23.30 41.32
N PHE A 43 -0.95 22.83 40.21
CA PHE A 43 -1.96 21.79 40.22
C PHE A 43 -1.32 20.42 40.01
N ASP A 44 -1.37 19.54 41.00
CA ASP A 44 -0.79 18.20 40.91
C ASP A 44 -1.82 17.17 40.43
N PHE A 45 -1.81 16.91 39.12
CA PHE A 45 -2.53 15.78 38.52
C PHE A 45 -1.55 14.63 38.31
N ILE A 46 -1.66 13.54 39.09
CA ILE A 46 -0.95 12.24 38.87
C ILE A 46 0.57 12.40 38.57
N GLY A 47 1.27 13.32 39.24
CA GLY A 47 2.72 13.53 39.02
C GLY A 47 3.10 14.07 37.63
N LEU A 48 2.12 14.54 36.84
CA LEU A 48 2.37 15.09 35.50
C LEU A 48 3.23 16.36 35.55
N LYS A 49 3.22 17.09 36.68
CA LYS A 49 4.02 18.30 36.89
C LYS A 49 5.52 18.05 36.77
N ASP A 50 6.00 16.94 37.34
CA ASP A 50 7.43 16.62 37.38
C ASP A 50 7.83 15.63 36.28
N TRP A 51 6.95 14.66 35.97
CA TRP A 51 7.26 13.63 34.97
C TRP A 51 6.96 14.06 33.54
N GLY A 52 5.99 14.97 33.33
CA GLY A 52 5.57 15.39 32.00
C GLY A 52 6.65 16.16 31.21
N PHE A 53 7.60 16.81 31.89
CA PHE A 53 8.74 17.45 31.22
C PHE A 53 9.61 16.44 30.45
N TRP A 54 9.73 15.20 30.95
CA TRP A 54 10.51 14.15 30.27
C TRP A 54 9.89 13.72 28.93
N LEU A 55 8.61 14.00 28.68
CA LEU A 55 7.94 13.67 27.42
C LEU A 55 8.42 14.52 26.22
N PHE A 56 9.11 15.64 26.46
CA PHE A 56 9.72 16.43 25.38
C PHE A 56 10.81 15.66 24.63
N ILE A 57 11.60 14.85 25.34
CA ILE A 57 12.71 14.09 24.74
C ILE A 57 12.19 13.07 23.70
N PRO A 58 11.28 12.14 24.01
CA PRO A 58 10.74 11.22 23.01
C PRO A 58 9.95 11.95 21.92
N ALA A 59 9.21 13.02 22.25
CA ALA A 59 8.52 13.82 21.24
C ALA A 59 9.50 14.36 20.18
N PHE A 60 10.64 14.92 20.61
CA PHE A 60 11.65 15.47 19.71
C PHE A 60 12.20 14.44 18.72
N PHE A 61 12.54 13.23 19.17
CA PHE A 61 13.04 12.17 18.28
C PHE A 61 11.95 11.67 17.32
N ILE A 62 10.70 11.56 17.78
CA ILE A 62 9.57 11.19 16.93
C ILE A 62 9.38 12.23 15.82
N PHE A 63 9.47 13.52 16.15
CA PHE A 63 9.39 14.59 15.16
C PHE A 63 10.53 14.53 14.16
N LEU A 64 11.79 14.37 14.60
CA LEU A 64 12.94 14.22 13.70
C LEU A 64 12.72 13.09 12.68
N GLY A 65 12.30 11.91 13.15
CA GLY A 65 11.99 10.78 12.28
C GLY A 65 10.80 11.06 11.34
N GLY A 66 9.75 11.71 11.85
CA GLY A 66 8.58 12.12 11.08
C GLY A 66 8.92 13.10 9.96
N PHE A 67 9.73 14.13 10.26
CA PHE A 67 10.18 15.11 9.28
C PHE A 67 11.08 14.48 8.21
N GLN A 68 12.02 13.61 8.60
CA GLN A 68 12.86 12.88 7.65
C GLN A 68 12.01 12.02 6.70
N GLN A 69 10.98 11.36 7.23
CA GLN A 69 10.04 10.57 6.45
C GLN A 69 9.23 11.43 5.46
N LEU A 70 8.71 12.57 5.91
CA LEU A 70 7.99 13.52 5.06
C LEU A 70 8.87 14.04 3.92
N TYR A 71 10.09 14.45 4.25
CA TYR A 71 11.05 14.94 3.26
C TYR A 71 11.37 13.88 2.21
N ARG A 72 11.63 12.64 2.65
CA ARG A 72 11.88 11.50 1.75
C ARG A 72 10.70 11.21 0.82
N ASN A 73 9.47 11.25 1.35
CA ASN A 73 8.26 11.08 0.55
C ASN A 73 8.15 12.17 -0.55
N SER A 74 8.32 13.43 -0.17
CA SER A 74 8.30 14.56 -1.13
C SER A 74 9.38 14.44 -2.20
N LYS A 75 10.58 13.99 -1.82
CA LYS A 75 11.69 13.71 -2.74
C LYS A 75 11.31 12.64 -3.77
N TYR A 76 10.75 11.51 -3.35
CA TYR A 76 10.34 10.45 -4.29
C TYR A 76 9.26 10.90 -5.27
N LYS A 77 8.26 11.66 -4.80
CA LYS A 77 7.25 12.27 -5.67
C LYS A 77 7.88 13.15 -6.74
N SER A 78 8.83 13.98 -6.33
CA SER A 78 9.55 14.89 -7.24
C SER A 78 10.39 14.13 -8.26
N LEU A 79 11.09 13.07 -7.85
CA LEU A 79 11.88 12.23 -8.75
C LEU A 79 11.01 11.54 -9.81
N VAL A 80 9.89 10.93 -9.40
CA VAL A 80 8.96 10.30 -10.34
C VAL A 80 8.35 11.35 -11.27
N LYS A 81 7.93 12.49 -10.74
CA LYS A 81 7.37 13.58 -11.55
C LYS A 81 8.38 14.08 -12.60
N ASN A 82 9.63 14.28 -12.22
CA ASN A 82 10.68 14.74 -13.13
C ASN A 82 10.99 13.68 -14.20
N ALA A 83 11.06 12.40 -13.82
CA ALA A 83 11.26 11.31 -14.77
C ALA A 83 10.11 11.19 -15.79
N LEU A 84 8.88 11.48 -15.38
CA LEU A 84 7.72 11.53 -16.27
C LEU A 84 7.70 12.80 -17.12
N ALA A 85 8.10 13.94 -16.55
CA ALA A 85 8.19 15.21 -17.27
C ALA A 85 9.23 15.16 -18.39
N ASN A 86 10.37 14.50 -18.16
CA ASN A 86 11.38 14.24 -19.20
C ASN A 86 10.83 13.42 -20.39
N ARG A 87 9.68 12.76 -20.21
CA ARG A 87 8.99 11.96 -21.23
C ARG A 87 7.71 12.63 -21.73
N ASN A 88 7.52 13.93 -21.45
CA ASN A 88 6.35 14.72 -21.84
C ASN A 88 4.99 14.15 -21.38
N PHE A 89 4.97 13.31 -20.33
CA PHE A 89 3.75 12.62 -19.88
C PHE A 89 3.03 11.79 -20.97
N GLU A 90 3.77 11.33 -21.97
CA GLU A 90 3.22 10.63 -23.13
C GLU A 90 3.93 9.31 -23.42
N GLY A 91 3.17 8.40 -24.05
CA GLY A 91 3.67 7.12 -24.54
C GLY A 91 3.53 5.96 -23.56
N THR A 92 3.93 4.78 -24.06
CA THR A 92 3.87 3.52 -23.31
C THR A 92 5.27 3.14 -22.87
N HIS A 93 5.50 3.10 -21.55
CA HIS A 93 6.81 2.79 -20.97
C HIS A 93 6.68 1.62 -20.01
N LYS A 94 7.67 0.72 -19.99
CA LYS A 94 7.71 -0.33 -18.96
C LYS A 94 8.08 0.30 -17.62
N LEU A 95 7.32 -0.02 -16.59
CA LEU A 95 7.55 0.50 -15.24
C LEU A 95 8.95 0.15 -14.74
N GLU A 96 9.49 -0.98 -15.15
CA GLU A 96 10.82 -1.46 -14.76
C GLU A 96 11.95 -0.57 -15.30
N HIS A 97 11.81 0.02 -16.49
CA HIS A 97 12.84 0.91 -17.03
C HIS A 97 12.90 2.21 -16.24
N ILE A 98 11.74 2.75 -15.87
CA ILE A 98 11.62 3.93 -15.01
C ILE A 98 12.16 3.62 -13.61
N ALA A 99 11.88 2.41 -13.11
CA ALA A 99 12.43 1.91 -11.84
C ALA A 99 13.95 1.86 -11.81
N LEU A 100 14.57 1.42 -12.90
CA LEU A 100 16.03 1.36 -13.02
C LEU A 100 16.65 2.75 -13.11
N GLU A 101 16.06 3.66 -13.88
CA GLU A 101 16.57 5.03 -14.03
C GLU A 101 16.54 5.80 -12.70
N ILE A 102 15.45 5.67 -11.93
CA ILE A 102 15.27 6.41 -10.67
C ILE A 102 15.91 5.66 -9.48
N GLY A 103 16.31 4.40 -9.66
CA GLY A 103 16.87 3.58 -8.58
C GLY A 103 15.85 3.19 -7.50
N MET A 104 14.57 3.11 -7.85
CA MET A 104 13.48 2.73 -6.93
C MET A 104 12.85 1.39 -7.31
N ARG A 105 12.24 0.71 -6.34
CA ARG A 105 11.49 -0.52 -6.63
C ARG A 105 10.24 -0.22 -7.47
N PRO A 106 9.87 -1.06 -8.45
CA PRO A 106 8.66 -0.84 -9.26
C PRO A 106 7.38 -0.68 -8.42
N LYS A 107 7.27 -1.45 -7.33
CA LYS A 107 6.15 -1.36 -6.36
C LYS A 107 6.04 0.04 -5.72
N ASP A 108 7.17 0.65 -5.36
CA ASP A 108 7.20 1.96 -4.73
C ASP A 108 6.87 3.07 -5.74
N ILE A 109 7.33 2.94 -6.99
CA ILE A 109 6.91 3.85 -8.08
C ILE A 109 5.42 3.74 -8.32
N LEU A 110 4.85 2.53 -8.36
CA LEU A 110 3.41 2.36 -8.54
C LEU A 110 2.61 3.08 -7.43
N ARG A 111 3.06 3.01 -6.18
CA ARG A 111 2.45 3.76 -5.06
C ARG A 111 2.52 5.28 -5.29
N VAL A 112 3.68 5.78 -5.69
CA VAL A 112 3.86 7.21 -5.99
C VAL A 112 2.99 7.64 -7.18
N LEU A 113 2.90 6.83 -8.22
CA LEU A 113 2.06 7.09 -9.40
C LEU A 113 0.57 7.17 -9.01
N VAL A 114 0.08 6.24 -8.19
CA VAL A 114 -1.30 6.28 -7.68
C VAL A 114 -1.54 7.59 -6.93
N ASP A 115 -0.60 8.00 -6.08
CA ASP A 115 -0.73 9.25 -5.33
C ASP A 115 -0.68 10.49 -6.24
N LEU A 116 0.21 10.52 -7.24
CA LEU A 116 0.26 11.59 -8.24
C LEU A 116 -1.01 11.66 -9.09
N ARG A 117 -1.63 10.51 -9.39
CA ARG A 117 -2.92 10.44 -10.08
C ARG A 117 -4.06 10.97 -9.21
N ASN A 118 -4.11 10.58 -7.94
CA ASN A 118 -5.12 11.09 -7.00
C ASN A 118 -5.02 12.60 -6.83
N ASN A 119 -3.80 13.16 -6.89
CA ASN A 119 -3.56 14.61 -6.85
C ASN A 119 -3.80 15.31 -8.22
N GLY A 120 -4.23 14.58 -9.26
CA GLY A 120 -4.50 15.14 -10.59
C GLY A 120 -3.28 15.55 -11.41
N VAL A 121 -2.06 15.23 -10.95
CA VAL A 121 -0.79 15.64 -11.59
C VAL A 121 -0.49 14.79 -12.82
N VAL A 122 -0.86 13.51 -12.81
CA VAL A 122 -0.54 12.55 -13.87
C VAL A 122 -1.76 11.70 -14.20
N GLN A 123 -2.10 11.60 -15.49
CA GLN A 123 -3.06 10.64 -16.00
C GLN A 123 -2.29 9.47 -16.63
N TYR A 124 -2.52 8.26 -16.12
CA TYR A 124 -1.86 7.06 -16.63
C TYR A 124 -2.80 5.87 -16.54
N SER A 125 -2.67 4.88 -17.42
CA SER A 125 -3.27 3.54 -17.30
C SER A 125 -2.18 2.51 -17.01
N PHE A 126 -2.51 1.45 -16.27
CA PHE A 126 -1.58 0.38 -15.92
C PHE A 126 -2.12 -0.96 -16.41
N SER A 127 -1.30 -1.68 -17.19
CA SER A 127 -1.63 -3.01 -17.71
C SER A 127 -1.01 -4.10 -16.82
N PRO A 128 -1.81 -4.89 -16.06
CA PRO A 128 -1.29 -5.91 -15.14
C PRO A 128 -0.51 -7.03 -15.84
N GLU A 129 -0.84 -7.32 -17.10
CA GLU A 129 -0.27 -8.41 -17.88
C GLU A 129 1.15 -8.10 -18.37
N THR A 130 1.42 -6.84 -18.70
CA THR A 130 2.69 -6.42 -19.33
C THR A 130 3.59 -5.57 -18.44
N GLY A 131 3.08 -5.07 -17.31
CA GLY A 131 3.81 -4.14 -16.42
C GLY A 131 4.02 -2.75 -17.04
N GLN A 132 3.31 -2.44 -18.13
CA GLN A 132 3.45 -1.17 -18.84
C GLN A 132 2.53 -0.10 -18.25
N ILE A 133 3.04 1.13 -18.21
CA ILE A 133 2.25 2.33 -17.94
C ILE A 133 2.05 3.09 -19.25
N ILE A 134 0.78 3.42 -19.54
CA ILE A 134 0.38 4.23 -20.68
C ILE A 134 0.08 5.62 -20.14
N LEU A 135 0.91 6.61 -20.46
CA LEU A 135 0.77 7.99 -19.98
C LEU A 135 -0.11 8.81 -20.94
N GLY A 136 -0.87 9.77 -20.43
CA GLY A 136 -1.65 10.71 -21.24
C GLY A 136 -3.07 10.25 -21.63
N GLN A 137 -3.46 9.01 -21.28
CA GLN A 137 -4.86 8.59 -21.43
C GLN A 137 -5.69 9.03 -20.24
N LYS A 138 -6.72 9.85 -20.51
CA LYS A 138 -7.81 10.11 -19.56
C LYS A 138 -8.57 8.81 -19.33
N ILE A 139 -8.35 8.18 -18.18
CA ILE A 139 -9.17 7.02 -17.79
C ILE A 139 -10.57 7.54 -17.51
N ILE A 140 -11.47 7.35 -18.46
CA ILE A 140 -12.90 7.47 -18.20
C ILE A 140 -13.26 6.21 -17.43
N TYR A 141 -13.39 6.35 -16.10
CA TYR A 141 -13.97 5.31 -15.27
C TYR A 141 -15.39 5.05 -15.78
N LYS A 142 -15.56 3.99 -16.57
CA LYS A 142 -16.90 3.42 -16.76
C LYS A 142 -17.25 2.81 -15.43
N GLN A 143 -18.01 3.55 -14.63
CA GLN A 143 -18.63 3.03 -13.43
C GLN A 143 -19.37 1.76 -13.87
N ALA A 144 -18.98 0.61 -13.31
CA ALA A 144 -19.69 -0.63 -13.61
C ALA A 144 -21.12 -0.42 -13.15
N ASN A 145 -22.06 -0.42 -14.10
CA ASN A 145 -23.47 -0.40 -13.78
C ASN A 145 -23.75 -1.72 -13.05
N GLU A 146 -23.87 -1.60 -11.73
CA GLU A 146 -24.13 -2.69 -10.78
C GLU A 146 -23.00 -3.72 -10.62
N TYR A 147 -22.49 -3.77 -9.40
CA TYR A 147 -21.73 -4.91 -8.91
C TYR A 147 -22.69 -6.10 -8.78
N ILE A 148 -22.69 -6.98 -9.79
CA ILE A 148 -23.34 -8.29 -9.66
C ILE A 148 -22.45 -9.13 -8.76
N ALA A 149 -22.80 -9.18 -7.47
CA ALA A 149 -22.16 -10.10 -6.54
C ALA A 149 -22.27 -11.52 -7.13
N PRO A 150 -21.16 -12.27 -7.30
CA PRO A 150 -21.24 -13.65 -7.73
C PRO A 150 -22.14 -14.40 -6.74
N ALA A 151 -23.19 -15.05 -7.26
CA ALA A 151 -24.19 -15.70 -6.44
C ALA A 151 -23.50 -16.67 -5.46
N LYS A 152 -23.60 -16.36 -4.16
CA LYS A 152 -22.88 -17.05 -3.08
C LYS A 152 -23.28 -18.53 -2.93
N LYS A 153 -24.32 -18.98 -3.64
CA LYS A 153 -24.75 -20.38 -3.72
C LYS A 153 -25.33 -20.64 -5.12
N LEU A 154 -24.76 -21.63 -5.82
CA LEU A 154 -25.38 -22.25 -6.98
C LEU A 154 -26.73 -22.85 -6.53
N GLN A 155 -27.85 -22.40 -7.09
CA GLN A 155 -29.19 -22.88 -6.71
C GLN A 155 -29.52 -24.26 -7.29
N ALA A 156 -28.72 -24.73 -8.25
CA ALA A 156 -28.79 -26.08 -8.78
C ALA A 156 -27.36 -26.62 -8.99
N PRO A 157 -27.09 -27.90 -8.66
CA PRO A 157 -25.85 -28.55 -9.03
C PRO A 157 -25.69 -28.48 -10.55
N ILE A 158 -24.53 -28.00 -11.00
CA ILE A 158 -24.11 -28.13 -12.40
C ILE A 158 -24.08 -29.64 -12.68
N PRO A 159 -24.74 -30.17 -13.72
CA PRO A 159 -24.74 -31.60 -13.99
C PRO A 159 -23.30 -32.07 -14.27
N THR A 160 -22.71 -32.75 -13.30
CA THR A 160 -21.38 -33.37 -13.39
C THR A 160 -21.50 -34.72 -14.07
N VAL A 161 -21.79 -34.71 -15.36
CA VAL A 161 -21.42 -35.83 -16.21
C VAL A 161 -19.92 -35.65 -16.43
N ASP A 162 -19.13 -36.50 -15.77
CA ASP A 162 -17.68 -36.68 -15.97
C ASP A 162 -16.69 -35.66 -15.39
N LYS A 163 -16.87 -35.19 -14.14
CA LYS A 163 -15.80 -34.40 -13.50
C LYS A 163 -15.45 -34.86 -12.08
N ASN A 164 -14.29 -35.51 -12.01
CA ASN A 164 -13.61 -35.98 -10.80
C ASN A 164 -13.00 -34.83 -9.98
N TYR A 165 -13.81 -33.96 -9.36
CA TYR A 165 -13.30 -33.00 -8.39
C TYR A 165 -14.26 -32.80 -7.22
N CYS A 166 -13.72 -32.52 -6.04
CA CYS A 166 -14.49 -32.25 -4.85
C CYS A 166 -15.15 -30.86 -4.94
N VAL A 167 -16.47 -30.81 -4.78
CA VAL A 167 -17.25 -29.56 -4.86
C VAL A 167 -16.89 -28.57 -3.74
N TYR A 168 -16.40 -29.07 -2.60
CA TYR A 168 -16.11 -28.24 -1.43
C TYR A 168 -14.72 -27.62 -1.45
N CYS A 169 -13.71 -28.32 -1.98
CA CYS A 169 -12.32 -27.85 -1.96
C CYS A 169 -11.67 -27.75 -3.35
N GLY A 170 -12.36 -28.17 -4.40
CA GLY A 170 -11.86 -28.15 -5.78
C GLY A 170 -10.77 -29.18 -6.08
N HIS A 171 -10.45 -30.09 -5.14
CA HIS A 171 -9.40 -31.09 -5.33
C HIS A 171 -9.83 -32.18 -6.33
N LYS A 172 -8.96 -32.51 -7.29
CA LYS A 172 -9.21 -33.53 -8.31
C LYS A 172 -9.12 -34.93 -7.69
N LEU A 173 -10.11 -35.78 -7.92
CA LEU A 173 -10.26 -37.08 -7.27
C LEU A 173 -9.86 -38.20 -8.24
N GLU A 174 -8.75 -38.88 -7.99
CA GLU A 174 -8.28 -39.90 -8.94
C GLU A 174 -8.97 -41.27 -8.78
N ALA A 175 -9.65 -41.52 -7.66
CA ALA A 175 -10.39 -42.76 -7.43
C ALA A 175 -11.75 -42.52 -6.76
N SER A 176 -12.72 -43.34 -7.12
CA SER A 176 -14.08 -43.39 -6.57
C SER A 176 -14.07 -43.91 -5.13
N GLY A 177 -13.56 -43.11 -4.20
CA GLY A 177 -13.76 -43.30 -2.77
C GLY A 177 -14.96 -42.48 -2.30
N GLY A 178 -15.69 -42.94 -1.29
CA GLY A 178 -16.85 -42.20 -0.75
C GLY A 178 -16.51 -40.89 -0.02
N PHE A 179 -15.23 -40.51 0.07
CA PHE A 179 -14.76 -39.34 0.82
C PHE A 179 -13.56 -38.67 0.14
N CYS A 180 -13.48 -37.34 0.22
CA CYS A 180 -12.39 -36.56 -0.34
C CYS A 180 -11.13 -36.64 0.55
N PRO A 181 -9.97 -37.06 0.02
CA PRO A 181 -8.73 -37.20 0.81
C PRO A 181 -8.17 -35.87 1.33
N ASN A 182 -8.52 -34.74 0.69
CA ASN A 182 -7.96 -33.43 1.05
C ASN A 182 -8.80 -32.68 2.10
N CYS A 183 -10.11 -32.92 2.16
CA CYS A 183 -10.99 -32.17 3.07
C CYS A 183 -11.93 -33.04 3.91
N GLY A 184 -11.88 -34.37 3.75
CA GLY A 184 -12.71 -35.32 4.50
C GLY A 184 -14.22 -35.25 4.20
N SER A 185 -14.65 -34.38 3.28
CA SER A 185 -16.07 -34.30 2.89
C SER A 185 -16.50 -35.58 2.18
N LYS A 186 -17.73 -36.03 2.47
CA LYS A 186 -18.36 -37.14 1.77
C LYS A 186 -18.65 -36.71 0.32
N LEU A 187 -18.19 -37.49 -0.64
CA LEU A 187 -18.32 -37.24 -2.07
C LEU A 187 -19.70 -37.66 -2.60
#